data_AF-A0A965VEI2-F1
#
_entry.id   AF-A0A965VEI2-F1
#
_cell.length_a   1.000
_cell.length_b   1.000
_cell.length_c   1.000
_cell.angle_alpha   90.00
_cell.angle_beta   90.00
_cell.angle_gamma   90.00
#
_symmetry.space_group_name_H-M   'P 1'
#
loop_
_entity.id
_entity.type
_entity.pdbx_description
1 polymer ?
#
loop_
_entity_poly.entity_id
_entity_poly.type
_entity_poly.pdbx_seq_one_letter_code
_entity_poly.pdbx_strand_id
1 'polypeptide(L)'
;PLTAAQQLAWNLDPAERPARLTANNPSPYFLTLVRVRLMRGPDMVQELESAMASPFGSSSFALAPPSTELRGALTVHYQYIDDYGLSRDCVAAVNTGR
;
A
#
# COMPACT_ATOMS: atom_id res chain seq x y z
N PRO A 1 16.09 -7.75 6.63
CA PRO A 1 15.30 -7.85 5.38
C PRO A 1 13.91 -8.51 5.54
N LEU A 2 13.79 -9.70 6.17
CA LEU A 2 12.53 -10.48 6.22
C LEU A 2 11.28 -9.73 6.71
N THR A 3 11.44 -8.74 7.60
CA THR A 3 10.34 -7.92 8.16
C THR A 3 10.25 -6.52 7.56
N ALA A 4 11.12 -6.15 6.61
CA ALA A 4 11.17 -4.80 6.05
C ALA A 4 9.85 -4.42 5.37
N ALA A 5 9.22 -5.36 4.66
CA ALA A 5 7.91 -5.15 4.05
C ALA A 5 6.84 -4.77 5.08
N GLN A 6 6.87 -5.36 6.27
CA GLN A 6 5.91 -5.09 7.36
C GLN A 6 6.05 -3.68 7.93
N GLN A 7 7.16 -2.99 7.65
CA GLN A 7 7.41 -1.62 8.09
C GLN A 7 6.90 -0.56 7.08
N LEU A 8 6.31 -0.98 5.96
CA LEU A 8 5.73 -0.05 4.99
C LEU A 8 4.63 0.79 5.65
N ALA A 9 4.81 2.11 5.59
CA ALA A 9 3.79 3.06 6.04
C ALA A 9 2.91 3.46 4.86
N TRP A 10 1.60 3.24 4.99
CA TRP A 10 0.62 3.52 3.95
C TRP A 10 -0.13 4.81 4.27
N ASN A 11 -0.10 5.77 3.36
CA ASN A 11 -0.72 7.08 3.52
C ASN A 11 -1.66 7.36 2.35
N LEU A 12 -2.86 7.84 2.64
CA LEU A 12 -3.87 8.20 1.67
C LEU A 12 -4.08 9.73 1.69
N ASP A 13 -3.95 10.32 0.51
CA ASP A 13 -4.40 11.68 0.20
C ASP A 13 -5.71 11.59 -0.62
N PRO A 14 -6.87 11.77 0.01
CA PRO A 14 -8.17 11.76 -0.68
C PRO A 14 -8.52 13.10 -1.34
N ALA A 15 -7.75 14.17 -1.05
CA ALA A 15 -7.97 15.50 -1.60
C ALA A 15 -7.37 15.64 -3.00
N GLU A 16 -6.33 14.87 -3.30
CA GLU A 16 -5.75 14.79 -4.64
C GLU A 16 -6.77 14.31 -5.70
N ARG A 17 -6.52 14.67 -6.96
CA ARG A 17 -7.37 14.34 -8.12
C ARG A 17 -6.49 13.80 -9.26
N PRO A 18 -6.43 12.47 -9.47
CA PRO A 18 -7.09 11.42 -8.69
C PRO A 18 -6.51 11.31 -7.27
N ALA A 19 -7.28 10.72 -6.35
CA ALA A 19 -6.79 10.46 -4.99
C ALA A 19 -5.56 9.54 -5.04
N ARG A 20 -4.67 9.66 -4.07
CA ARG A 20 -3.37 8.97 -4.10
C ARG A 20 -3.13 8.18 -2.83
N LEU A 21 -2.78 6.91 -3.01
CA LEU A 21 -2.24 6.06 -1.95
C LEU A 21 -0.72 5.98 -2.11
N THR A 22 0.03 6.14 -1.03
CA THR A 22 1.49 6.11 -1.04
C THR A 22 2.00 5.09 -0.02
N ALA A 23 2.86 4.17 -0.48
CA ALA A 23 3.62 3.25 0.36
C ALA A 23 5.03 3.80 0.59
N ASN A 24 5.36 4.12 1.83
CA ASN A 24 6.69 4.61 2.22
C ASN A 24 7.52 3.47 2.78
N ASN A 25 8.70 3.25 2.22
CA ASN A 25 9.65 2.24 2.65
C ASN A 25 10.73 2.87 3.52
N PRO A 26 10.70 2.70 4.86
CA PRO A 26 11.71 3.25 5.74
C PRO A 26 13.00 2.43 5.78
N SER A 27 13.08 1.31 5.05
CA SER A 27 14.18 0.37 5.14
C SER A 27 15.25 0.62 4.05
N PRO A 28 16.48 0.12 4.24
CA PRO A 28 17.54 0.19 3.23
C PRO A 28 17.39 -0.86 2.11
N TYR A 29 16.25 -1.55 1.99
CA TYR A 29 16.05 -2.67 1.05
C TYR A 29 15.01 -2.33 0.00
N PHE A 30 15.16 -2.85 -1.22
CA PHE A 30 14.09 -2.83 -2.21
C PHE A 30 12.99 -3.81 -1.80
N LEU A 31 11.74 -3.41 -2.00
CA LEU A 31 10.57 -4.24 -1.72
C LEU A 31 9.74 -4.39 -2.99
N THR A 32 9.55 -5.61 -3.46
CA THR A 32 8.69 -5.92 -4.60
C THR A 32 7.30 -6.28 -4.10
N LEU A 33 6.31 -5.43 -4.41
CA LEU A 33 4.89 -5.62 -4.12
C LEU A 33 4.19 -6.20 -5.34
N VAL A 34 3.73 -7.44 -5.26
CA VAL A 34 3.15 -8.18 -6.41
C VAL A 34 1.63 -8.16 -6.45
N ARG A 35 1.00 -7.80 -5.32
CA ARG A 35 -0.44 -7.58 -5.21
C ARG A 35 -0.67 -6.53 -4.16
N VAL A 36 -1.49 -5.53 -4.45
CA VAL A 36 -1.86 -4.48 -3.50
C VAL A 36 -3.35 -4.24 -3.63
N ARG A 37 -4.08 -4.36 -2.53
CA ARG A 37 -5.54 -4.19 -2.48
C ARG A 37 -5.90 -3.23 -1.37
N LEU A 38 -6.63 -2.19 -1.72
CA LEU A 38 -7.26 -1.29 -0.75
C LEU A 38 -8.59 -1.91 -0.32
N MET A 39 -8.76 -2.06 0.99
CA MET A 39 -9.90 -2.73 1.60
C MET A 39 -10.63 -1.79 2.57
N ARG A 40 -11.95 -1.98 2.67
CA ARG A 40 -12.81 -1.39 3.69
C ARG A 40 -13.52 -2.52 4.42
N GLY A 41 -12.97 -2.96 5.55
CA GLY A 41 -13.44 -4.18 6.21
C GLY A 41 -13.32 -5.38 5.27
N PRO A 42 -14.40 -6.15 5.01
CA PRO A 42 -14.36 -7.29 4.09
C PRO A 42 -14.40 -6.87 2.61
N ASP A 43 -14.81 -5.64 2.30
CA ASP A 43 -15.06 -5.19 0.94
C ASP A 43 -13.78 -4.66 0.28
N MET A 44 -13.51 -5.13 -0.93
CA MET A 44 -12.42 -4.60 -1.75
C MET A 44 -12.84 -3.30 -2.41
N VAL A 45 -12.11 -2.22 -2.11
CA VAL A 45 -12.31 -0.91 -2.72
C VAL A 45 -11.64 -0.87 -4.10
N GLN A 46 -10.38 -1.30 -4.18
CA GLN A 46 -9.64 -1.33 -5.43
C GLN A 46 -8.45 -2.30 -5.36
N GLU A 47 -8.19 -3.03 -6.45
CA GLU A 47 -6.91 -3.69 -6.68
C GLU A 47 -5.98 -2.75 -7.48
N LEU A 48 -4.76 -2.59 -6.99
CA LEU A 48 -3.76 -1.69 -7.52
C LEU A 48 -2.67 -2.47 -8.24
N GLU A 49 -1.96 -1.81 -9.14
CA GLU A 49 -0.84 -2.41 -9.86
C GLU A 49 0.28 -2.84 -8.91
N SER A 50 1.09 -3.82 -9.34
CA SER A 50 2.33 -4.16 -8.65
C SER A 50 3.30 -2.99 -8.65
N ALA A 51 4.11 -2.85 -7.62
CA ALA A 51 5.10 -1.79 -7.51
C ALA A 51 6.39 -2.28 -6.87
N MET A 52 7.45 -1.49 -7.04
CA MET A 52 8.69 -1.66 -6.30
C MET A 52 8.94 -0.41 -5.46
N ALA A 53 9.06 -0.59 -4.16
CA ALA A 53 9.43 0.49 -3.25
C ALA A 53 10.93 0.51 -3.07
N SER A 54 11.56 1.61 -3.48
CA SER A 54 13.00 1.82 -3.32
C SER A 54 13.38 2.01 -1.84
N PRO A 55 14.63 1.73 -1.46
CA PRO A 55 15.15 2.04 -0.14
C PRO A 55 14.91 3.50 0.24
N PHE A 56 14.37 3.74 1.44
CA PHE A 56 14.03 5.08 1.95
C PHE A 56 13.11 5.92 1.03
N GLY A 57 12.45 5.27 0.08
CA GLY A 57 11.63 5.91 -0.93
C GLY A 57 10.14 5.63 -0.77
N SER A 58 9.38 6.04 -1.78
CA SER A 58 7.92 5.88 -1.80
C SER A 58 7.43 5.39 -3.15
N SER A 59 6.40 4.54 -3.15
CA SER A 59 5.63 4.17 -4.34
C SER A 59 4.22 4.76 -4.22
N SER A 60 3.74 5.41 -5.27
CA SER A 60 2.40 5.99 -5.30
C SER A 60 1.49 5.23 -6.26
N PHE A 61 0.23 5.13 -5.87
CA PHE A 61 -0.83 4.50 -6.63
C PHE A 61 -1.97 5.50 -6.81
N ALA A 62 -2.37 5.72 -8.05
CA ALA A 62 -3.55 6.51 -8.36
C ALA A 62 -4.81 5.68 -8.06
N LEU A 63 -5.74 6.29 -7.32
CA LEU A 63 -7.02 5.67 -6.99
C LEU A 63 -8.10 6.17 -7.96
N ALA A 64 -8.80 5.23 -8.58
CA ALA A 64 -9.92 5.53 -9.47
C ALA A 64 -11.26 5.81 -8.72
N PRO A 65 -11.53 5.21 -7.54
CA PRO A 65 -12.78 5.42 -6.82
C PRO A 65 -13.04 6.88 -6.46
N PRO A 66 -14.31 7.30 -6.39
CA PRO A 66 -14.67 8.61 -5.86
C PRO A 66 -14.25 8.72 -4.39
N SER A 67 -13.90 9.92 -3.94
CA SER A 67 -13.40 10.17 -2.56
C SER A 67 -14.35 9.72 -1.45
N THR A 68 -15.64 9.52 -1.75
CA THR A 68 -16.64 8.92 -0.84
C THR A 68 -16.34 7.48 -0.48
N GLU A 69 -15.73 6.70 -1.38
CA GLU A 69 -15.29 5.32 -1.13
C GLU A 69 -13.96 5.26 -0.36
N LEU A 70 -13.32 6.42 -0.16
CA LEU A 70 -12.06 6.57 0.55
C LEU A 70 -12.24 7.11 1.98
N ARG A 71 -13.50 7.17 2.46
CA ARG A 71 -13.84 7.53 3.84
C ARG A 71 -13.82 6.31 4.76
N GLY A 72 -13.56 6.56 6.05
CA GLY A 72 -13.58 5.54 7.10
C GLY A 72 -12.23 4.84 7.29
N ALA A 73 -12.24 3.79 8.13
CA ALA A 73 -11.06 2.98 8.35
C ALA A 73 -10.76 2.12 7.12
N LEU A 74 -9.56 2.26 6.57
CA LEU A 74 -9.08 1.52 5.41
C LEU A 74 -7.85 0.70 5.78
N THR A 75 -7.71 -0.45 5.16
CA THR A 75 -6.51 -1.29 5.23
C THR A 75 -5.97 -1.57 3.84
N VAL A 76 -4.67 -1.82 3.74
CA VAL A 76 -4.04 -2.34 2.53
C VAL A 76 -3.65 -3.78 2.79
N HIS A 77 -4.16 -4.67 1.96
CA HIS A 77 -3.76 -6.07 1.91
C HIS A 77 -2.78 -6.19 0.75
N TYR A 78 -1.54 -6.55 1.04
CA TYR A 78 -0.50 -6.62 0.03
C TYR A 78 0.33 -7.90 0.13
N GLN A 79 0.91 -8.28 -0.99
CA GLN A 79 1.85 -9.39 -1.08
C GLN A 79 3.21 -8.84 -1.51
N TYR A 80 4.26 -9.30 -0.84
CA TYR A 80 5.64 -9.02 -1.21
C TYR A 80 6.41 -10.31 -1.49
N ILE A 81 7.48 -10.19 -2.29
CA ILE A 81 8.42 -11.30 -2.52
C ILE A 81 9.54 -11.22 -1.47
N ASP A 82 9.74 -12.28 -0.70
CA ASP A 82 10.84 -12.39 0.25
C ASP A 82 12.16 -12.78 -0.44
N ASP A 83 13.26 -12.77 0.33
CA ASP A 83 14.60 -13.10 -0.19
C ASP A 83 14.73 -14.55 -0.71
N TYR A 84 13.75 -15.40 -0.42
CA TYR A 84 13.66 -16.78 -0.90
C TYR A 84 12.77 -16.91 -2.15
N GLY A 85 12.26 -15.79 -2.68
CA GLY A 85 11.38 -15.76 -3.84
C GLY A 85 9.93 -16.14 -3.54
N LEU A 86 9.55 -16.23 -2.26
CA LEU A 86 8.19 -16.60 -1.86
C LEU A 86 7.30 -15.38 -1.68
N SER A 87 6.05 -15.48 -2.14
CA SER A 87 5.03 -14.46 -1.87
C SER A 87 4.55 -14.55 -0.43
N ARG A 88 4.52 -13.42 0.26
CA ARG A 88 4.11 -13.28 1.67
C ARG A 88 2.99 -12.24 1.79
N ASP A 89 1.89 -12.63 2.41
CA ASP A 89 0.77 -11.73 2.71
C ASP A 89 1.07 -10.80 3.89
N CYS A 90 0.60 -9.56 3.78
CA CYS A 90 0.63 -8.59 4.85
C CYS A 90 -0.62 -7.70 4.82
N VAL A 91 -0.99 -7.19 5.98
CA VAL A 91 -2.08 -6.23 6.15
C VAL A 91 -1.54 -5.03 6.93
N ALA A 92 -1.84 -3.83 6.48
CA ALA A 92 -1.49 -2.59 7.16
C ALA A 92 -2.67 -1.62 7.18
N ALA A 93 -2.78 -0.84 8.26
CA ALA A 93 -3.73 0.28 8.30
C ALA A 93 -3.26 1.41 7.37
N VAL A 94 -4.22 2.14 6.81
CA VAL A 94 -3.95 3.34 6.01
C VAL A 94 -4.11 4.58 6.87
N ASN A 95 -3.07 5.41 6.92
CA ASN A 95 -3.16 6.73 7.51
C ASN A 95 -3.83 7.67 6.51
N THR A 96 -4.96 8.25 6.90
CA THR A 96 -5.61 9.31 6.12
C THR A 96 -5.09 10.65 6.61
N GLY A 97 -4.50 11.44 5.72
CA GLY A 97 -4.15 12.83 6.03
C GLY A 97 -5.41 13.58 6.46
N ARG A 98 -5.38 14.17 7.67
CA ARG A 98 -6.46 14.98 8.21
C ARG A 98 -6.42 16.39 7.66
#